data_AF-A0A7Y2Y0A5-F1
#
_entry.id   AF-A0A7Y2Y0A5-F1
#
_cell.length_a   1.000
_cell.length_b   1.000
_cell.length_c   1.000
_cell.angle_alpha   90.00
_cell.angle_beta   90.00
_cell.angle_gamma   90.00
#
_symmetry.space_group_name_H-M   'P 1'
#
loop_
_entity.id
_entity.type
_entity.pdbx_description
1 polymer ?
#
loop_
_entity_poly.entity_id
_entity_poly.type
_entity_poly.pdbx_seq_one_letter_code
_entity_poly.pdbx_strand_id
1 'polypeptide(L)'
;MNFNPHIAECRFGYGVSPIIAAPSGLAQMLDGLREPDDAQAQFPIPPFRYMQDALARRRRWSSYARKFPDTEEGKEAQKKSRDILREVRQDHDGWFAQIMLRRINTRTAFRERLVAFWADHFTAVGKAGLLRAAAPLYVEEALR
;
A
#
# COMPACT_ATOMS: atom_id res chain seq x y z
N MET A 1 1.09 0.25 36.58
CA MET A 1 0.80 -0.91 35.71
C MET A 1 2.11 -1.34 35.07
N ASN A 2 2.51 -2.60 35.18
CA ASN A 2 3.74 -3.10 34.53
C ASN A 2 3.49 -3.34 33.04
N PHE A 3 4.54 -3.19 32.24
CA PHE A 3 4.54 -3.52 30.82
C PHE A 3 4.32 -5.02 30.62
N ASN A 4 3.45 -5.41 29.70
CA ASN A 4 3.20 -6.80 29.32
C ASN A 4 3.38 -6.93 27.79
N PRO A 5 4.41 -7.66 27.31
CA PRO A 5 4.69 -7.81 25.88
C PRO A 5 3.53 -8.38 25.06
N HIS A 6 2.78 -9.35 25.61
CA HIS A 6 1.64 -9.95 24.90
C HIS A 6 0.49 -8.96 24.75
N ILE A 7 0.18 -8.20 25.80
CA ILE A 7 -0.86 -7.16 25.73
C ILE A 7 -0.43 -6.07 24.74
N ALA A 8 0.86 -5.72 24.72
CA ALA A 8 1.39 -4.73 23.78
C ALA A 8 1.21 -5.17 22.32
N GLU A 9 1.61 -6.38 21.96
CA GLU A 9 1.43 -6.92 20.60
C GLU A 9 -0.04 -7.07 20.19
N CYS A 10 -0.93 -7.45 21.11
CA CYS A 10 -2.35 -7.57 20.82
C CYS A 10 -3.06 -6.21 20.67
N ARG A 11 -2.70 -5.20 21.46
CA ARG A 11 -3.38 -3.89 21.44
C ARG A 11 -2.79 -2.91 20.44
N PHE A 12 -1.46 -2.92 20.32
CA PHE A 12 -0.71 -1.95 19.53
C PHE A 12 -0.02 -2.58 18.31
N GLY A 13 -0.09 -3.90 18.13
CA GLY A 13 0.40 -4.61 16.96
C GLY A 13 -0.70 -5.38 16.23
N TYR A 14 -0.34 -6.54 15.68
CA TYR A 14 -1.23 -7.47 14.99
C TYR A 14 -1.34 -8.84 15.67
N GLY A 15 -0.86 -8.94 16.92
CA GLY A 15 -0.87 -10.17 17.70
C GLY A 15 0.53 -10.77 17.88
N VAL A 16 0.58 -11.87 18.63
CA VAL A 16 1.84 -12.50 19.05
C VAL A 16 2.39 -13.39 17.93
N SER A 17 3.69 -13.26 17.65
CA SER A 17 4.41 -14.14 16.73
C SER A 17 5.10 -15.29 17.48
N PRO A 18 5.12 -16.52 16.94
CA PRO A 18 5.91 -17.62 17.51
C PRO A 18 7.41 -17.51 17.21
N ILE A 19 7.83 -16.64 16.30
CA ILE A 19 9.22 -16.54 15.81
C ILE A 19 9.81 -15.16 16.08
N ILE A 20 9.00 -14.11 16.03
CA ILE A 20 9.44 -12.73 16.29
C ILE A 20 9.16 -12.41 17.75
N ALA A 21 10.21 -12.07 18.49
CA ALA A 21 10.09 -11.71 19.89
C ALA A 21 9.27 -10.43 20.05
N ALA A 22 8.33 -10.46 21.00
CA ALA A 22 7.59 -9.27 21.42
C ALA A 22 8.54 -8.24 22.05
N PRO A 23 8.21 -6.93 22.01
CA PRO A 23 9.00 -5.89 22.64
C PRO A 23 9.12 -6.17 24.14
N SER A 24 10.31 -5.96 24.69
CA SER A 24 10.64 -6.10 26.10
C SER A 24 10.14 -4.93 26.97
N GLY A 25 9.78 -3.80 26.34
CA GLY A 25 9.31 -2.60 27.03
C GLY A 25 8.87 -1.49 26.08
N LEU A 26 8.35 -0.41 26.67
CA LEU A 26 7.91 0.78 25.94
C LEU A 26 9.05 1.44 25.14
N ALA A 27 10.25 1.52 25.71
CA ALA A 27 11.40 2.10 25.04
C ALA A 27 11.67 1.38 23.71
N GLN A 28 11.74 0.04 23.72
CA GLN A 28 11.95 -0.73 22.50
C GLN A 28 10.84 -0.54 21.45
N MET A 29 9.58 -0.42 21.87
CA MET A 29 8.49 -0.14 20.94
C MET A 29 8.65 1.20 20.23
N LEU A 30 9.06 2.24 20.97
CA LEU A 30 9.21 3.60 20.45
C LEU A 30 10.49 3.75 19.63
N ASP A 31 11.59 3.15 20.08
CA ASP A 31 12.87 3.17 19.36
C ASP A 31 12.74 2.44 18.03
N GLY A 32 11.97 1.35 17.96
CA GLY A 32 11.66 0.66 16.71
C GLY A 32 10.98 1.54 15.65
N LEU A 33 10.34 2.65 16.02
CA LEU A 33 9.79 3.63 15.06
C LEU A 33 10.85 4.52 14.42
N ARG A 34 12.02 4.65 15.06
CA ARG A 34 13.16 5.45 14.57
C ARG A 34 14.14 4.62 13.74
N GLU A 35 14.14 3.31 13.96
CA GLU A 35 14.94 2.37 13.18
C GLU A 35 14.45 2.24 11.73
N PRO A 36 15.31 1.73 10.82
CA PRO A 36 14.91 1.41 9.46
C PRO A 36 13.69 0.48 9.40
N ASP A 37 12.85 0.67 8.39
CA ASP A 37 11.67 -0.15 8.16
C ASP A 37 12.02 -1.38 7.32
N ASP A 38 12.57 -2.41 7.97
CA ASP A 38 12.98 -3.66 7.31
C ASP A 38 11.81 -4.37 6.61
N ALA A 39 10.60 -4.27 7.17
CA ALA A 39 9.41 -4.88 6.57
C ALA A 39 9.04 -4.17 5.26
N GLN A 40 9.15 -2.84 5.22
CA GLN A 40 8.97 -2.05 4.00
C GLN A 40 10.00 -2.43 2.93
N ALA A 41 11.27 -2.58 3.31
CA ALA A 41 12.34 -2.98 2.40
C ALA A 41 12.15 -4.40 1.84
N GLN A 42 11.70 -5.34 2.68
CA GLN A 42 11.47 -6.73 2.28
C GLN A 42 10.23 -6.90 1.39
N PHE A 43 9.19 -6.10 1.63
CA PHE A 43 7.88 -6.21 0.99
C PHE A 43 7.48 -4.87 0.36
N PRO A 44 8.18 -4.41 -0.69
CA PRO A 44 8.02 -3.06 -1.20
C PRO A 44 6.68 -2.83 -1.90
N ILE A 45 6.15 -1.62 -1.75
CA ILE A 45 5.01 -1.09 -2.50
C ILE A 45 5.53 0.13 -3.27
N PRO A 46 5.19 0.31 -4.56
CA PRO A 46 5.69 1.45 -5.32
C PRO A 46 5.17 2.78 -4.75
N PRO A 47 5.84 3.92 -5.03
CA PRO A 47 5.36 5.23 -4.66
C PRO A 47 4.11 5.63 -5.47
N PHE A 48 3.40 6.66 -5.04
CA PHE A 48 2.19 7.16 -5.70
C PHE A 48 2.42 7.63 -7.14
N ARG A 49 3.67 8.02 -7.48
CA ARG A 49 4.08 8.31 -8.86
C ARG A 49 3.76 7.17 -9.84
N TYR A 50 3.83 5.91 -9.42
CA TYR A 50 3.45 4.76 -10.24
C TYR A 50 2.01 4.87 -10.76
N MET A 51 1.09 5.28 -9.89
CA MET A 51 -0.31 5.51 -10.25
C MET A 51 -0.48 6.73 -11.15
N GLN A 52 0.25 7.82 -10.87
CA GLN A 52 0.20 9.04 -11.68
C GLN A 52 0.60 8.76 -13.14
N ASP A 53 1.65 7.97 -13.34
CA ASP A 53 2.13 7.57 -14.66
C ASP A 53 1.13 6.67 -15.39
N ALA A 54 0.52 5.70 -14.69
CA ALA A 54 -0.54 4.87 -15.23
C ALA A 54 -1.77 5.69 -15.67
N LEU A 55 -2.19 6.66 -14.85
CA LEU A 55 -3.28 7.59 -15.17
C LEU A 55 -2.97 8.44 -16.40
N ALA A 56 -1.76 9.01 -16.48
CA ALA A 56 -1.33 9.82 -17.61
C ALA A 56 -1.31 9.01 -18.91
N ARG A 57 -0.72 7.80 -18.90
CA ARG A 57 -0.73 6.87 -20.04
C ARG A 57 -2.15 6.52 -20.46
N ARG A 58 -3.00 6.12 -19.52
CA ARG A 58 -4.40 5.76 -19.79
C ARG A 58 -5.18 6.93 -20.38
N ARG A 59 -5.00 8.14 -19.85
CA ARG A 59 -5.68 9.34 -20.36
C ARG A 59 -5.32 9.60 -21.82
N ARG A 60 -4.05 9.48 -22.20
CA ARG A 60 -3.60 9.65 -23.60
C ARG A 60 -4.31 8.67 -24.54
N TRP A 61 -4.26 7.37 -24.23
CA TRP A 61 -4.88 6.33 -25.06
C TRP A 61 -6.40 6.45 -25.13
N SER A 62 -7.07 6.65 -23.99
CA SER A 62 -8.53 6.82 -23.95
C SER A 62 -9.02 8.06 -24.70
N SER A 63 -8.23 9.15 -24.67
CA SER A 63 -8.54 10.38 -25.40
C SER A 63 -8.37 10.19 -26.91
N TYR A 64 -7.35 9.45 -27.35
CA TYR A 64 -7.16 9.11 -28.75
C TYR A 64 -8.30 8.20 -29.27
N ALA A 65 -8.60 7.12 -28.53
CA ALA A 65 -9.67 6.20 -28.88
C ALA A 65 -11.03 6.90 -29.01
N ARG A 66 -11.32 7.89 -28.16
CA ARG A 66 -12.56 8.68 -28.24
C ARG A 66 -12.64 9.57 -29.49
N LYS A 67 -11.50 10.06 -29.98
CA LYS A 67 -11.45 10.90 -31.18
C LYS A 67 -11.59 10.08 -32.47
N PHE A 68 -11.15 8.83 -32.45
CA PHE A 68 -11.11 7.97 -33.64
C PHE A 68 -11.78 6.60 -33.39
N PRO A 69 -13.04 6.54 -32.93
CA PRO A 69 -13.65 5.31 -32.42
C PRO A 69 -13.77 4.19 -33.47
N ASP A 70 -13.97 4.54 -34.73
CA ASP A 70 -14.23 3.58 -35.81
C ASP A 70 -12.96 3.14 -36.56
N THR A 71 -11.80 3.71 -36.21
CA THR A 71 -10.50 3.37 -36.80
C THR A 71 -9.86 2.18 -36.08
N GLU A 72 -9.02 1.41 -36.78
CA GLU A 72 -8.27 0.32 -36.16
C GLU A 72 -7.30 0.84 -35.10
N GLU A 73 -6.66 1.98 -35.35
CA GLU A 73 -5.76 2.64 -34.39
C GLU A 73 -6.51 3.08 -33.12
N GLY A 74 -7.77 3.54 -33.27
CA GLY A 74 -8.62 3.90 -32.14
C GLY A 74 -9.03 2.71 -31.30
N LYS A 75 -9.38 1.58 -31.94
CA LYS A 75 -9.65 0.30 -31.25
C LYS A 75 -8.40 -0.22 -30.53
N GLU A 76 -7.22 -0.13 -31.15
CA GLU A 76 -5.95 -0.50 -30.52
C GLU A 76 -5.64 0.40 -29.31
N ALA A 77 -5.84 1.71 -29.43
CA ALA A 77 -5.68 2.65 -28.32
C ALA A 77 -6.67 2.32 -27.17
N GLN A 78 -7.91 1.96 -27.49
CA GLN A 78 -8.88 1.53 -26.47
C GLN A 78 -8.40 0.26 -25.75
N LYS A 79 -7.85 -0.72 -26.48
CA LYS A 79 -7.25 -1.92 -25.91
C LYS A 79 -6.10 -1.57 -24.96
N LYS A 80 -5.14 -0.74 -25.38
CA LYS A 80 -4.03 -0.26 -24.52
C LYS A 80 -4.54 0.42 -23.24
N SER A 81 -5.59 1.22 -23.33
CA SER A 81 -6.22 1.85 -22.16
C SER A 81 -6.86 0.83 -21.20
N ARG A 82 -7.37 -0.30 -21.71
CA ARG A 82 -7.96 -1.38 -20.90
C ARG A 82 -6.89 -2.25 -20.26
N ASP A 83 -5.80 -2.52 -20.98
CA ASP A 83 -4.68 -3.32 -20.49
C ASP A 83 -4.00 -2.62 -19.28
N ILE A 84 -3.79 -1.30 -19.34
CA ILE A 84 -3.29 -0.53 -18.17
C ILE A 84 -4.19 -0.69 -16.94
N LEU A 85 -5.52 -0.70 -17.12
CA LEU A 85 -6.46 -0.90 -16.01
C LEU A 85 -6.36 -2.32 -15.44
N ARG A 86 -6.10 -3.32 -16.29
CA ARG A 86 -5.93 -4.70 -15.86
C ARG A 86 -4.63 -4.87 -15.07
N GLU A 87 -3.52 -4.33 -15.59
CA GLU A 87 -2.20 -4.37 -14.93
C GLU A 87 -2.29 -3.81 -13.50
N VAL A 88 -2.79 -2.58 -13.34
CA VAL A 88 -2.90 -1.95 -12.03
C VAL A 88 -3.79 -2.72 -11.05
N ARG A 89 -4.83 -3.41 -11.55
CA ARG A 89 -5.68 -4.26 -10.70
C ARG A 89 -4.94 -5.51 -10.22
N GLN A 90 -4.13 -6.12 -11.09
CA GLN A 90 -3.29 -7.26 -10.70
C GLN A 90 -2.23 -6.83 -9.69
N ASP A 91 -1.60 -5.67 -9.91
CA ASP A 91 -0.62 -5.13 -8.96
C ASP A 91 -1.25 -4.82 -7.60
N HIS A 92 -2.48 -4.32 -7.58
CA HIS A 92 -3.21 -4.00 -6.36
C HIS A 92 -3.36 -5.20 -5.42
N ASP A 93 -3.68 -6.37 -5.96
CA ASP A 93 -3.77 -7.59 -5.17
C ASP A 93 -2.39 -7.98 -4.59
N GLY A 94 -1.32 -7.76 -5.38
CA GLY A 94 0.05 -7.87 -4.92
C GLY A 94 0.38 -6.91 -3.77
N TRP A 95 0.01 -5.64 -3.88
CA TRP A 95 0.24 -4.65 -2.81
C TRP A 95 -0.51 -5.00 -1.53
N PHE A 96 -1.74 -5.49 -1.63
CA PHE A 96 -2.47 -6.01 -0.48
C PHE A 96 -1.71 -7.15 0.20
N ALA A 97 -1.18 -8.10 -0.57
CA ALA A 97 -0.34 -9.17 -0.04
C ALA A 97 0.91 -8.62 0.65
N GLN A 98 1.59 -7.62 0.09
CA GLN A 98 2.74 -6.96 0.73
C GLN A 98 2.36 -6.35 2.08
N ILE A 99 1.22 -5.66 2.19
CA ILE A 99 0.75 -5.11 3.48
C ILE A 99 0.54 -6.23 4.50
N MET A 100 -0.07 -7.36 4.11
CA MET A 100 -0.25 -8.50 5.02
C MET A 100 1.09 -9.10 5.45
N LEU A 101 2.02 -9.26 4.51
CA LEU A 101 3.35 -9.79 4.79
C LEU A 101 4.14 -8.88 5.75
N ARG A 102 4.03 -7.56 5.62
CA ARG A 102 4.62 -6.61 6.58
C ARG A 102 4.05 -6.80 7.98
N ARG A 103 2.73 -6.94 8.10
CA ARG A 103 2.06 -7.18 9.41
C ARG A 103 2.46 -8.49 10.06
N ILE A 104 2.79 -9.51 9.27
CA ILE A 104 3.19 -10.84 9.77
C ILE A 104 4.68 -10.86 10.16
N ASN A 105 5.54 -10.20 9.37
CA ASN A 105 6.99 -10.38 9.46
C ASN A 105 7.74 -9.20 10.10
N THR A 106 7.06 -8.08 10.40
CA THR A 106 7.69 -6.92 11.01
C THR A 106 8.19 -7.22 12.43
N ARG A 107 9.35 -6.66 12.78
CA ARG A 107 9.85 -6.61 14.16
C ARG A 107 9.29 -5.42 14.95
N THR A 108 8.52 -4.55 14.29
CA THR A 108 7.94 -3.34 14.86
C THR A 108 6.46 -3.26 14.49
N ALA A 109 5.65 -4.16 15.04
CA ALA A 109 4.21 -4.23 14.75
C ALA A 109 3.48 -2.91 15.06
N PHE A 110 4.00 -2.13 16.02
CA PHE A 110 3.47 -0.81 16.34
C PHE A 110 3.52 0.17 15.15
N ARG A 111 4.58 0.12 14.32
CA ARG A 111 4.68 0.93 13.10
C ARG A 111 3.54 0.62 12.14
N GLU A 112 3.32 -0.66 11.88
CA GLU A 112 2.27 -1.11 10.97
C GLU A 112 0.87 -0.70 11.46
N ARG A 113 0.66 -0.78 12.78
CA ARG A 113 -0.60 -0.36 13.41
C ARG A 113 -0.82 1.15 13.30
N LEU A 114 0.24 1.95 13.50
CA LEU A 114 0.18 3.41 13.34
C LEU A 114 -0.11 3.82 11.89
N VAL A 115 0.56 3.20 10.92
CA VAL A 115 0.29 3.46 9.49
C VAL A 115 -1.16 3.12 9.15
N ALA A 116 -1.68 1.97 9.61
CA ALA A 116 -3.07 1.59 9.40
C ALA A 116 -4.06 2.55 10.09
N PHE A 117 -3.75 2.99 11.31
CA PHE A 117 -4.56 3.96 12.04
C PHE A 117 -4.66 5.28 11.28
N TRP A 118 -3.53 5.85 10.83
CA TRP A 118 -3.54 7.12 10.12
C TRP A 118 -4.18 7.02 8.73
N ALA A 119 -3.98 5.89 8.03
CA ALA A 119 -4.67 5.63 6.77
C ALA A 119 -6.20 5.63 6.92
N ASP A 120 -6.71 5.02 7.99
CA ASP A 120 -8.15 5.01 8.31
C ASP A 120 -8.64 6.38 8.78
N HIS A 121 -7.89 7.03 9.71
CA HIS A 121 -8.23 8.34 10.26
C HIS A 121 -8.37 9.42 9.18
N PHE A 122 -7.45 9.45 8.21
CA PHE A 122 -7.53 10.38 7.08
C PHE A 122 -8.45 9.91 5.96
N THR A 123 -9.03 8.71 6.09
CA THR A 123 -9.82 8.08 5.03
C THR A 123 -9.04 8.12 3.71
N ALA A 124 -7.79 7.65 3.75
CA ALA A 124 -6.84 7.70 2.63
C ALA A 124 -7.25 6.73 1.51
N VAL A 125 -8.37 7.03 0.86
CA VAL A 125 -9.05 6.18 -0.11
C VAL A 125 -9.15 6.87 -1.47
N GLY A 126 -9.12 6.07 -2.53
CA GLY A 126 -9.32 6.58 -3.88
C GLY A 126 -10.79 6.82 -4.23
N LYS A 127 -11.11 8.01 -4.77
CA LYS A 127 -12.50 8.40 -5.08
C LYS A 127 -13.15 7.57 -6.20
N ALA A 128 -12.48 7.36 -7.34
CA ALA A 128 -13.11 6.75 -8.51
C ALA A 128 -12.12 6.09 -9.49
N GLY A 129 -12.63 5.14 -10.28
CA GLY A 129 -11.88 4.50 -11.37
C GLY A 129 -10.58 3.86 -10.89
N LEU A 130 -9.49 4.15 -11.60
CA LEU A 130 -8.16 3.62 -11.28
C LEU A 130 -7.65 4.11 -9.91
N LEU A 131 -8.06 5.30 -9.47
CA LEU A 131 -7.63 5.84 -8.18
C LEU A 131 -8.07 4.99 -7.00
N ARG A 132 -9.15 4.18 -7.11
CA ARG A 132 -9.57 3.26 -6.04
C ARG A 132 -8.46 2.28 -5.65
N ALA A 133 -7.61 1.89 -6.60
CA ALA A 133 -6.48 1.01 -6.36
C ALA A 133 -5.24 1.75 -5.82
N ALA A 134 -5.26 3.07 -5.72
CA ALA A 134 -4.09 3.88 -5.40
C ALA A 134 -3.85 4.08 -3.89
N ALA A 135 -4.81 3.69 -3.05
CA ALA A 135 -4.73 3.89 -1.60
C ALA A 135 -3.44 3.31 -0.99
N PRO A 136 -3.01 2.05 -1.30
CA PRO A 136 -1.74 1.52 -0.79
C PRO A 136 -0.52 2.38 -1.14
N LEU A 137 -0.47 2.90 -2.36
CA LEU A 137 0.67 3.68 -2.86
C LEU A 137 0.72 5.08 -2.23
N TYR A 138 -0.45 5.68 -2.04
CA TYR A 138 -0.55 6.99 -1.39
C TYR A 138 -0.16 6.90 0.08
N VAL A 139 -0.63 5.86 0.78
CA VAL A 139 -0.25 5.59 2.17
C VAL A 139 1.25 5.34 2.29
N GLU A 140 1.84 4.60 1.35
CA GLU A 140 3.28 4.35 1.31
C GLU A 140 4.10 5.64 1.21
N GLU A 141 3.70 6.56 0.34
CA GLU A 141 4.45 7.81 0.11
C GLU A 141 4.19 8.88 1.17
N ALA A 142 2.96 8.95 1.71
CA ALA A 142 2.55 10.05 2.58
C ALA A 142 2.76 9.78 4.07
N LEU A 143 2.80 8.51 4.50
CA LEU A 143 2.83 8.14 5.91
C LEU A 143 4.10 7.39 6.35
N ARG A 144 4.97 6.98 5.41
CA ARG A 144 6.22 6.25 5.74
C ARG A 144 7.45 7.06 5.41
#